data_AF-A0A369UN15-F1
#
_entry.id   AF-A0A369UN15-F1
#
_cell.length_a   1.000
_cell.length_b   1.000
_cell.length_c   1.000
_cell.angle_alpha   90.00
_cell.angle_beta   90.00
_cell.angle_gamma   90.00
#
_symmetry.space_group_name_H-M   'P 1'
#
loop_
_entity.id
_entity.type
_entity.pdbx_description
1 polymer ?
#
loop_
_entity_poly.entity_id
_entity_poly.type
_entity_poly.pdbx_seq_one_letter_code
_entity_poly.pdbx_strand_id
1 'polypeptide(L)'
;MKLSMLMWLASVLPQPLADQTCLATTVYLEARSEPANGQFAVAEVALRRRERGLWGDTVCEVVKSPRQFAITTAPHSFDITNLDAFNKAWKIAGESINNWSLPIAERRLLVPNADHFATVDVAPNWSRNRPGTTIGEHTFYRVN
;
A
#
# COMPACT_ATOMS: atom_id res chain seq x y z
N MET A 1 17.55 4.45 -7.21
CA MET A 1 17.90 3.95 -5.86
C MET A 1 17.48 2.49 -5.76
N LYS A 2 18.35 1.60 -5.30
CA LYS A 2 18.02 0.16 -5.18
C LYS A 2 16.93 -0.06 -4.13
N LEU A 3 15.94 -0.89 -4.44
CA LEU A 3 14.90 -1.30 -3.50
C LEU A 3 15.50 -1.91 -2.23
N SER A 4 16.50 -2.77 -2.38
CA SER A 4 17.22 -3.39 -1.25
C SER A 4 17.88 -2.36 -0.32
N MET A 5 18.49 -1.32 -0.88
CA MET A 5 19.07 -0.22 -0.10
C MET A 5 17.98 0.56 0.66
N LEU A 6 16.85 0.84 0.01
CA LEU A 6 15.73 1.53 0.64
C LEU A 6 15.10 0.70 1.78
N MET A 7 14.96 -0.60 1.59
CA MET A 7 14.45 -1.51 2.62
C MET A 7 15.41 -1.68 3.79
N TRP A 8 16.72 -1.67 3.53
CA TRP A 8 17.71 -1.62 4.60
C TRP A 8 17.61 -0.30 5.38
N LEU A 9 17.50 0.84 4.72
CA LEU A 9 17.29 2.13 5.39
C LEU A 9 16.02 2.11 6.25
N ALA A 10 14.91 1.60 5.73
CA ALA A 10 13.66 1.47 6.49
C ALA A 10 13.81 0.63 7.77
N SER A 11 14.73 -0.33 7.81
CA SER A 11 14.95 -1.19 9.00
C SER A 11 15.68 -0.50 10.16
N VAL A 12 16.36 0.62 9.89
CA VAL A 12 17.12 1.38 10.90
C VAL A 12 16.51 2.75 11.21
N LEU A 13 15.49 3.17 10.46
CA LEU A 13 14.77 4.41 10.71
C LEU A 13 13.83 4.29 11.92
N PRO A 14 13.65 5.36 12.72
CA PRO A 14 12.64 5.39 13.76
C PRO A 14 11.23 5.46 13.14
N GLN A 15 10.22 5.05 13.91
CA GLN A 15 8.83 5.32 13.56
C GLN A 15 8.50 6.81 13.79
N PRO A 16 7.66 7.46 12.95
CA PRO A 16 6.87 6.88 11.85
C PRO A 16 7.59 6.86 10.48
N LEU A 17 8.86 7.29 10.41
CA LEU A 17 9.59 7.40 9.13
C LEU A 17 9.79 6.05 8.45
N ALA A 18 10.04 5.00 9.23
CA ALA A 18 10.11 3.63 8.71
C ALA A 18 8.80 3.22 8.03
N ASP A 19 7.65 3.39 8.72
CA ASP A 19 6.34 3.05 8.17
C ASP A 19 6.00 3.88 6.92
N GLN A 20 6.30 5.17 6.90
CA GLN A 20 6.12 6.01 5.71
C GLN A 20 6.99 5.53 4.54
N THR A 21 8.23 5.10 4.81
CA THR A 21 9.14 4.57 3.79
C THR A 21 8.61 3.27 3.18
N CYS A 22 8.18 2.33 4.02
CA CYS A 22 7.58 1.06 3.61
C CYS A 22 6.29 1.27 2.81
N LEU A 23 5.40 2.15 3.29
CA LEU A 23 4.13 2.46 2.63
C LEU A 23 4.35 3.18 1.29
N ALA A 24 5.24 4.17 1.23
CA ALA A 24 5.58 4.88 -0.01
C ALA A 24 6.14 3.95 -1.07
N THR A 25 7.04 3.05 -0.66
CA THR A 25 7.61 2.04 -1.56
C THR A 25 6.52 1.11 -2.09
N THR A 26 5.61 0.69 -1.23
CA THR A 26 4.47 -0.15 -1.61
C THR A 26 3.57 0.56 -2.62
N VAL A 27 3.13 1.79 -2.32
CA VAL A 27 2.32 2.60 -3.23
C VAL A 27 3.02 2.82 -4.57
N TYR A 28 4.33 3.04 -4.56
CA TYR A 28 5.12 3.18 -5.80
C TYR A 28 5.11 1.89 -6.63
N LEU A 29 5.37 0.75 -6.01
CA LEU A 29 5.46 -0.53 -6.73
C LEU A 29 4.10 -1.01 -7.24
N GLU A 30 3.04 -0.80 -6.46
CA GLU A 30 1.68 -1.25 -6.78
C GLU A 30 0.94 -0.28 -7.71
N ALA A 31 1.15 1.03 -7.56
CA ALA A 31 0.21 2.02 -8.09
C ALA A 31 0.87 3.33 -8.59
N ARG A 32 2.18 3.38 -8.87
CA ARG A 32 2.83 4.63 -9.33
C ARG A 32 2.17 5.28 -10.55
N SER A 33 1.60 4.48 -11.45
CA SER A 33 0.92 4.95 -12.67
C SER A 33 -0.55 5.29 -12.46
N GLU A 34 -1.11 4.99 -11.29
CA GLU A 34 -2.51 5.22 -10.97
C GLU A 34 -2.81 6.71 -10.68
N PRO A 35 -4.08 7.14 -10.85
CA PRO A 35 -4.54 8.41 -10.31
C PRO A 35 -4.29 8.48 -8.80
N ALA A 36 -4.22 9.69 -8.24
CA ALA A 36 -3.93 9.88 -6.80
C ALA A 36 -4.89 9.06 -5.91
N ASN A 37 -6.17 9.01 -6.27
CA ASN A 37 -7.16 8.20 -5.55
C ASN A 37 -6.84 6.70 -5.56
N GLY A 38 -6.28 6.15 -6.64
CA GLY A 38 -5.87 4.74 -6.70
C GLY A 38 -4.67 4.45 -5.79
N GLN A 39 -3.72 5.39 -5.73
CA GLN A 39 -2.57 5.32 -4.81
C GLN A 39 -3.00 5.39 -3.34
N PHE A 40 -3.94 6.30 -3.00
CA PHE A 40 -4.55 6.35 -1.68
C PHE A 40 -5.31 5.06 -1.35
N ALA A 41 -6.03 4.47 -2.30
CA ALA A 41 -6.77 3.22 -2.09
C ALA A 41 -5.84 2.03 -1.79
N VAL A 42 -4.67 1.93 -2.44
CA VAL A 42 -3.66 0.93 -2.09
C VAL A 42 -3.10 1.18 -0.68
N ALA A 43 -2.80 2.43 -0.34
CA ALA A 43 -2.33 2.78 1.01
C ALA A 43 -3.37 2.43 2.08
N GLU A 44 -4.65 2.68 1.78
CA GLU A 44 -5.79 2.34 2.64
C GLU A 44 -5.88 0.83 2.90
N VAL A 45 -5.66 -0.01 1.90
CA VAL A 45 -5.60 -1.48 2.07
C VAL A 45 -4.47 -1.88 3.03
N ALA A 46 -3.25 -1.35 2.83
CA ALA A 46 -2.11 -1.67 3.71
C ALA A 46 -2.35 -1.25 5.17
N LEU A 47 -2.85 -0.03 5.38
CA LEU A 47 -3.15 0.50 6.72
C LEU A 47 -4.30 -0.26 7.40
N ARG A 48 -5.34 -0.63 6.64
CA ARG A 48 -6.43 -1.46 7.15
C ARG A 48 -5.97 -2.85 7.58
N ARG A 49 -5.08 -3.47 6.80
CA ARG A 49 -4.50 -4.78 7.14
C ARG A 49 -3.73 -4.70 8.46
N ARG A 50 -2.94 -3.63 8.66
CA ARG A 50 -2.28 -3.34 9.94
C ARG A 50 -3.27 -3.15 11.08
N GLU A 51 -4.30 -2.32 10.89
CA GLU A 51 -5.33 -2.08 11.91
C GLU A 51 -6.07 -3.36 12.34
N ARG A 52 -6.23 -4.32 11.43
CA ARG A 52 -6.82 -5.63 11.70
C ARG A 52 -5.83 -6.63 12.34
N GLY A 53 -4.58 -6.24 12.61
CA GLY A 53 -3.54 -7.13 13.14
C GLY A 53 -3.10 -8.21 12.16
N LEU A 54 -3.35 -8.03 10.86
CA LEU A 54 -2.94 -8.99 9.84
C LEU A 54 -1.46 -8.78 9.52
N TRP A 55 -0.65 -9.81 9.74
CA TRP A 55 0.79 -9.87 9.39
C TRP A 55 1.73 -8.94 10.18
N GLY A 56 1.26 -8.26 11.23
CA GLY A 56 2.09 -7.48 12.16
C GLY A 56 1.40 -6.23 12.69
N ASP A 57 2.11 -5.50 13.56
CA ASP A 57 1.61 -4.32 14.27
C ASP A 57 2.09 -3.00 13.64
N THR A 58 3.05 -3.08 12.71
CA THR A 58 3.60 -1.94 11.95
C THR A 58 3.26 -2.03 10.48
N VAL A 59 3.23 -0.88 9.78
CA VAL A 59 2.98 -0.89 8.33
C VAL A 59 4.07 -1.64 7.59
N CYS A 60 5.32 -1.50 8.04
CA CYS A 60 6.45 -2.24 7.47
C CYS A 60 6.28 -3.77 7.54
N GLU A 61 5.79 -4.33 8.64
CA GLU A 61 5.56 -5.77 8.77
C GLU A 61 4.49 -6.25 7.79
N VAL A 62 3.37 -5.51 7.70
CA VAL A 62 2.28 -5.82 6.77
C VAL A 62 2.76 -5.84 5.33
N VAL A 63 3.45 -4.80 4.88
CA VAL A 63 3.83 -4.72 3.47
C VAL A 63 4.96 -5.68 3.11
N LYS A 64 5.88 -5.95 4.05
CA LYS A 64 6.96 -6.94 3.87
C LYS A 64 6.53 -8.37 4.15
N SER A 65 5.24 -8.62 4.43
CA SER A 65 4.72 -9.97 4.56
C SER A 65 4.79 -10.72 3.22
N PRO A 66 5.18 -12.01 3.22
CA PRO A 66 5.39 -12.75 1.98
C PRO A 66 4.20 -12.69 1.03
N ARG A 67 4.45 -12.24 -0.21
CA ARG A 67 3.50 -12.20 -1.33
C ARG A 67 2.24 -11.37 -1.07
N GLN A 68 2.26 -10.48 -0.07
CA GLN A 68 1.15 -9.55 0.18
C GLN A 68 1.21 -8.31 -0.71
N PHE A 69 2.43 -7.88 -1.04
CA PHE A 69 2.72 -6.73 -1.90
C PHE A 69 4.01 -6.97 -2.71
N ALA A 70 4.12 -6.24 -3.82
CA ALA A 70 5.22 -6.25 -4.77
C ALA A 70 6.58 -5.96 -4.12
N ILE A 71 6.62 -5.31 -2.96
CA ILE A 71 7.86 -5.05 -2.21
C ILE A 71 8.62 -6.35 -1.84
N THR A 72 7.91 -7.49 -1.73
CA THR A 72 8.50 -8.80 -1.44
C THR A 72 8.70 -9.69 -2.67
N THR A 73 8.08 -9.35 -3.80
CA THR A 73 8.15 -10.15 -5.04
C THR A 73 8.98 -9.47 -6.13
N ALA A 74 9.23 -8.17 -6.02
CA ALA A 74 10.14 -7.45 -6.88
C ALA A 74 11.57 -7.97 -6.70
N PRO A 75 12.38 -8.04 -7.78
CA PRO A 75 13.78 -8.45 -7.66
C PRO A 75 14.55 -7.56 -6.67
N HIS A 76 15.50 -8.14 -5.93
CA HIS A 76 16.38 -7.36 -5.04
C HIS A 76 17.20 -6.28 -5.77
N SER A 77 17.43 -6.48 -7.07
CA SER A 77 18.08 -5.53 -7.98
C SER A 77 17.12 -4.49 -8.59
N PHE A 78 15.85 -4.49 -8.21
CA PHE A 78 14.89 -3.52 -8.71
C PHE A 78 15.33 -2.10 -8.33
N ASP A 79 15.36 -1.23 -9.33
CA ASP A 79 15.73 0.17 -9.16
C ASP A 79 14.49 1.07 -9.21
N ILE A 80 14.34 1.88 -8.17
CA ILE A 80 13.43 3.03 -8.17
C ILE A 80 14.11 4.13 -9.00
N THR A 81 13.63 4.31 -10.23
CA THR A 81 14.21 5.23 -11.22
C THR A 81 13.38 6.50 -11.40
N ASN A 82 12.06 6.39 -11.39
CA ASN A 82 11.16 7.56 -11.47
C ASN A 82 11.01 8.20 -10.09
N LEU A 83 11.83 9.22 -9.81
CA LEU A 83 11.83 9.92 -8.53
C LEU A 83 10.59 10.78 -8.31
N ASP A 84 10.01 11.37 -9.36
CA ASP A 84 8.79 12.18 -9.23
C ASP A 84 7.60 11.33 -8.80
N ALA A 85 7.45 10.14 -9.39
CA ALA A 85 6.45 9.18 -8.98
C ALA A 85 6.70 8.64 -7.57
N PHE A 86 7.97 8.48 -7.16
CA PHE A 86 8.30 8.09 -5.79
C PHE A 86 7.99 9.20 -4.78
N ASN A 87 8.29 10.46 -5.11
CA ASN A 87 7.95 11.63 -4.28
C ASN A 87 6.43 11.77 -4.12
N LYS A 88 5.65 11.53 -5.18
CA LYS A 88 4.19 11.46 -5.11
C LYS A 88 3.74 10.35 -4.16
N ALA A 89 4.28 9.14 -4.31
CA ALA A 89 3.95 8.01 -3.43
C ALA A 89 4.33 8.29 -1.97
N TRP A 90 5.46 8.97 -1.72
CA TRP A 90 5.89 9.39 -0.39
C TRP A 90 4.92 10.37 0.27
N LYS A 91 4.46 11.36 -0.49
CA LYS A 91 3.45 12.32 -0.04
C LYS A 91 2.12 11.62 0.30
N ILE A 92 1.66 10.73 -0.60
CA ILE A 92 0.42 9.95 -0.40
C ILE A 92 0.53 9.04 0.82
N ALA A 93 1.67 8.40 1.04
CA ALA A 93 1.91 7.56 2.22
C ALA A 93 1.81 8.38 3.51
N GLY A 94 2.45 9.55 3.57
CA GLY A 94 2.37 10.45 4.73
C GLY A 94 0.95 10.95 4.99
N GLU A 95 0.24 11.38 3.95
CA GLU A 95 -1.16 11.81 4.06
C GLU A 95 -2.08 10.66 4.50
N SER A 96 -1.83 9.43 4.03
CA SER A 96 -2.60 8.24 4.42
C SER A 96 -2.38 7.87 5.89
N ILE A 97 -1.13 7.94 6.37
CA ILE A 97 -0.78 7.69 7.79
C ILE A 97 -1.45 8.75 8.67
N ASN A 98 -1.39 10.02 8.28
CA ASN A 98 -2.07 11.11 8.99
C ASN A 98 -3.60 10.91 9.00
N ASN A 99 -4.18 10.48 7.89
CA ASN A 99 -5.61 10.15 7.85
C ASN A 99 -5.95 8.96 8.77
N TRP A 100 -5.06 7.96 8.89
CA TRP A 100 -5.28 6.79 9.76
C TRP A 100 -5.13 7.09 11.25
N SER A 101 -4.45 8.17 11.62
CA SER A 101 -4.34 8.61 13.02
C SER A 101 -5.58 9.36 13.52
N LEU A 102 -6.48 9.76 12.61
CA LEU A 102 -7.77 10.36 12.96
C LEU A 102 -8.73 9.31 13.56
N PRO A 103 -9.69 9.75 14.40
CA PRO A 103 -10.82 8.91 14.80
C PRO A 103 -11.53 8.30 13.59
N ILE A 104 -12.03 7.07 13.72
CA ILE A 104 -12.64 6.32 12.60
C ILE A 104 -13.71 7.13 11.86
N ALA A 105 -14.54 7.89 12.59
CA ALA A 105 -15.61 8.70 12.02
C ALA A 105 -15.12 9.91 11.18
N GLU A 106 -13.88 10.34 11.37
CA GLU A 106 -13.27 11.48 10.67
C GLU A 106 -12.39 11.04 9.50
N ARG A 107 -12.05 9.75 9.41
CA ARG A 107 -11.20 9.24 8.34
C ARG A 107 -11.90 9.37 7.00
N ARG A 108 -11.19 9.93 6.02
CA ARG A 108 -11.61 9.85 4.63
C ARG A 108 -11.23 8.48 4.07
N LEU A 109 -12.22 7.72 3.61
CA LEU A 109 -12.03 6.41 2.99
C LEU A 109 -12.46 6.45 1.53
N LEU A 110 -11.62 5.98 0.63
CA LEU A 110 -11.93 5.82 -0.79
C LEU A 110 -12.48 4.42 -1.09
N VAL A 111 -11.98 3.42 -0.37
CA VAL A 111 -12.34 2.01 -0.56
C VAL A 111 -12.72 1.38 0.78
N PRO A 112 -13.84 1.83 1.38
CA PRO A 112 -14.22 1.45 2.73
C PRO A 112 -14.33 -0.07 2.87
N ASN A 113 -13.69 -0.60 3.92
CA ASN A 113 -13.59 -2.03 4.24
C ASN A 113 -12.80 -2.90 3.24
N ALA A 114 -12.27 -2.35 2.15
CA ALA A 114 -11.49 -3.13 1.20
C ALA A 114 -10.15 -3.56 1.81
N ASP A 115 -9.86 -4.85 1.80
CA ASP A 115 -8.62 -5.42 2.32
C ASP A 115 -7.86 -6.23 1.26
N HIS A 116 -8.38 -6.27 0.03
CA HIS A 116 -7.74 -6.88 -1.13
C HIS A 116 -7.96 -5.99 -2.36
N PHE A 117 -7.06 -6.10 -3.33
CA PHE A 117 -7.22 -5.52 -4.65
C PHE A 117 -6.58 -6.43 -5.70
N ALA A 118 -7.03 -6.29 -6.94
CA ALA A 118 -6.47 -6.95 -8.10
C ALA A 118 -6.56 -6.00 -9.29
N THR A 119 -5.71 -6.20 -10.29
CA THR A 119 -5.86 -5.50 -11.57
C THR A 119 -7.17 -5.92 -12.23
N VAL A 120 -7.79 -5.02 -12.99
CA VAL A 120 -9.08 -5.29 -13.68
C VAL A 120 -9.02 -6.48 -14.64
N ASP A 121 -7.84 -6.79 -15.16
CA ASP A 121 -7.59 -7.91 -16.08
C ASP A 121 -7.46 -9.28 -15.38
N VAL A 122 -7.48 -9.32 -14.03
CA VAL A 122 -7.30 -10.54 -13.25
C VAL A 122 -8.48 -10.75 -12.31
N ALA A 123 -9.03 -11.97 -12.30
CA ALA A 123 -10.13 -12.37 -11.41
C ALA A 123 -9.70 -13.51 -10.48
N PRO A 124 -9.03 -13.20 -9.34
CA PRO A 124 -8.64 -14.21 -8.37
C PRO A 124 -9.86 -14.96 -7.80
N ASN A 125 -9.67 -16.20 -7.34
CA ASN A 125 -10.78 -16.98 -6.77
C ASN A 125 -11.50 -16.27 -5.61
N TRP A 126 -10.75 -15.50 -4.80
CA TRP A 126 -11.31 -14.74 -3.69
C TRP A 126 -12.13 -13.52 -4.15
N SER A 127 -12.02 -13.02 -5.38
CA SER A 127 -12.84 -11.88 -5.83
C SER A 127 -14.21 -12.29 -6.39
N ARG A 128 -14.38 -13.59 -6.70
CA ARG A 128 -15.60 -14.09 -7.33
C ARG A 128 -16.84 -13.80 -6.47
N ASN A 129 -17.87 -13.26 -7.12
CA ASN A 129 -19.16 -12.89 -6.52
C ASN A 129 -19.05 -11.89 -5.34
N ARG A 130 -17.96 -11.14 -5.25
CA ARG A 130 -17.80 -10.07 -4.26
C ARG A 130 -17.96 -8.71 -4.93
N PRO A 131 -18.73 -7.78 -4.34
CA PRO A 131 -18.76 -6.41 -4.83
C PRO A 131 -17.36 -5.79 -4.67
N GLY A 132 -16.96 -4.99 -5.66
CA GLY A 132 -15.69 -4.27 -5.65
C GLY A 132 -15.86 -2.86 -6.20
N THR A 133 -14.97 -1.96 -5.76
CA THR A 133 -14.89 -0.58 -6.26
C THR A 133 -13.68 -0.49 -7.18
N THR A 134 -13.89 -0.09 -8.43
CA THR A 134 -12.78 0.11 -9.38
C THR A 134 -12.30 1.55 -9.34
N ILE A 135 -10.98 1.74 -9.18
CA ILE A 135 -10.29 3.03 -9.26
C ILE A 135 -9.06 2.83 -10.11
N GLY A 136 -9.03 3.48 -11.28
CA GLY A 136 -7.98 3.23 -12.28
C GLY A 136 -7.97 1.77 -12.71
N GLU A 137 -6.79 1.15 -12.69
CA GLU A 137 -6.58 -0.22 -13.17
C GLU A 137 -6.80 -1.29 -12.09
N HIS A 138 -7.25 -0.90 -10.90
CA HIS A 138 -7.50 -1.81 -9.78
C HIS A 138 -8.97 -1.87 -9.38
N THR A 139 -9.44 -3.07 -9.04
CA THR A 139 -10.68 -3.29 -8.29
C THR A 139 -10.35 -3.68 -6.85
N PHE A 140 -10.95 -2.96 -5.90
CA PHE A 140 -10.77 -3.12 -4.46
C PHE A 140 -11.95 -3.86 -3.85
N TYR A 141 -11.69 -4.90 -3.05
CA TYR A 141 -12.68 -5.83 -2.53
C TYR A 141 -12.61 -5.93 -1.01
N ARG A 142 -13.78 -6.10 -0.40
CA ARG A 142 -13.91 -6.57 0.99
C ARG A 142 -13.98 -8.09 0.99
N VAL A 143 -12.95 -8.74 1.52
CA VAL A 143 -12.85 -10.20 1.61
C VAL A 143 -13.10 -10.70 3.02
N ASN A 144 -12.53 -10.02 4.02
CA ASN A 144 -12.72 -10.32 5.44
C ASN A 144 -13.59 -9.27 6.15
#